data_AF-A0A7Y3KDH5-F1
#
_entry.id   AF-A0A7Y3KDH5-F1
#
_cell.length_a   1.000
_cell.length_b   1.000
_cell.length_c   1.000
_cell.angle_alpha   90.00
_cell.angle_beta   90.00
_cell.angle_gamma   90.00
#
_symmetry.space_group_name_H-M   'P 1'
#
loop_
_entity.id
_entity.type
_entity.pdbx_description
1 polymer ?
#
loop_
_entity_poly.entity_id
_entity_poly.type
_entity_poly.pdbx_seq_one_letter_code
_entity_poly.pdbx_strand_id
1 'polypeptide(L)'
;MIVTWKALFWLIHILGLTLWLGSSLGALLIWPHPQSQEKKQNVIAIVHTLRSLVARGSFFGGLLVAISGTSLSLILQPKSELASLWLTTMQGLGVIAFILAFFVLPRVERTIFVQESPPRNEFDRAQNKYRNLVRIIVLLLLLCLLMAAFKPQ
;
A
#
# COMPACT_ATOMS: atom_id res chain seq x y z
N MET A 1 -14.13 27.40 12.88
CA MET A 1 -13.85 26.98 11.48
C MET A 1 -12.62 26.08 11.32
N ILE A 2 -11.55 26.21 12.11
CA ILE A 2 -10.34 25.35 11.99
C ILE A 2 -10.58 23.89 12.45
N VAL A 3 -11.47 23.69 13.44
CA VAL A 3 -11.80 22.36 14.01
C VAL A 3 -12.42 21.42 12.96
N THR A 4 -13.21 21.94 12.02
CA THR A 4 -13.86 21.13 10.97
C THR A 4 -12.87 20.64 9.91
N TRP A 5 -11.87 21.45 9.55
CA TRP A 5 -10.85 21.05 8.57
C TRP A 5 -9.94 19.94 9.09
N LYS A 6 -9.54 20.02 10.36
CA LYS A 6 -8.73 18.97 11.00
C LYS A 6 -9.46 17.62 11.01
N ALA A 7 -10.74 17.62 11.36
CA ALA A 7 -11.57 16.42 11.37
C ALA A 7 -11.75 15.85 9.95
N LEU A 8 -11.97 16.71 8.95
CA LEU A 8 -12.07 16.31 7.55
C LEU A 8 -10.79 15.66 7.04
N PHE A 9 -9.62 16.25 7.29
CA PHE A 9 -8.35 15.66 6.87
C PHE A 9 -8.05 14.34 7.58
N TRP A 10 -8.41 14.23 8.87
CA TRP A 10 -8.34 12.96 9.59
C TRP A 10 -9.21 11.88 8.95
N LEU A 11 -10.46 12.22 8.61
CA LEU A 11 -11.37 11.29 7.94
C LEU A 11 -10.82 10.84 6.59
N ILE A 12 -10.34 11.78 5.76
CA ILE A 12 -9.71 11.48 4.47
C ILE A 12 -8.48 10.58 4.66
N HIS A 13 -7.68 10.82 5.70
CA HIS A 13 -6.49 10.03 5.99
C HIS A 13 -6.85 8.59 6.36
N ILE A 14 -7.82 8.40 7.26
CA ILE A 14 -8.29 7.07 7.67
C ILE A 14 -8.90 6.33 6.48
N LEU A 15 -9.72 7.00 5.68
CA LEU A 15 -10.36 6.41 4.50
C LEU A 15 -9.33 6.00 3.44
N GLY A 16 -8.34 6.87 3.18
CA GLY A 16 -7.22 6.57 2.30
C GLY A 16 -6.39 5.38 2.78
N LEU A 17 -6.04 5.36 4.08
CA LEU A 17 -5.29 4.25 4.70
C LEU A 17 -6.09 2.94 4.60
N THR A 18 -7.38 2.99 4.87
CA THR A 18 -8.27 1.81 4.83
C THR A 18 -8.38 1.24 3.43
N LEU A 19 -8.53 2.10 2.41
CA LEU A 19 -8.58 1.69 1.02
C LEU A 19 -7.25 1.08 0.56
N TRP A 20 -6.14 1.71 0.93
CA TRP A 20 -4.81 1.24 0.56
C TRP A 20 -4.45 -0.09 1.25
N LEU A 21 -4.65 -0.16 2.57
CA LEU A 21 -4.37 -1.34 3.36
C LEU A 21 -5.33 -2.48 3.00
N GLY A 22 -6.62 -2.20 2.87
CA GLY A 22 -7.67 -3.18 2.58
C GLY A 22 -7.49 -3.86 1.22
N SER A 23 -7.17 -3.09 0.18
CA SER A 23 -6.87 -3.66 -1.15
C SER A 23 -5.62 -4.54 -1.14
N SER A 24 -4.57 -4.11 -0.43
CA SER A 24 -3.32 -4.85 -0.31
C SER A 24 -3.46 -6.14 0.51
N LEU A 25 -4.12 -6.06 1.67
CA LEU A 25 -4.41 -7.22 2.53
C LEU A 25 -5.36 -8.20 1.84
N GLY A 26 -6.45 -7.73 1.24
CA GLY A 26 -7.41 -8.56 0.53
C GLY A 26 -6.76 -9.38 -0.58
N ALA A 27 -5.87 -8.74 -1.36
CA ALA A 27 -5.12 -9.45 -2.39
C ALA A 27 -4.16 -10.50 -1.82
N LEU A 28 -3.51 -10.24 -0.67
CA LEU A 28 -2.64 -11.23 -0.03
C LEU A 28 -3.41 -12.43 0.53
N LEU A 29 -4.62 -12.21 1.07
CA LEU A 29 -5.46 -13.25 1.66
C LEU A 29 -6.10 -14.15 0.60
N ILE A 30 -6.49 -13.58 -0.54
CA ILE A 30 -7.23 -14.28 -1.61
C ILE A 30 -6.26 -14.79 -2.70
N TRP A 31 -4.95 -14.59 -2.53
CA TRP A 31 -3.97 -14.90 -3.58
C TRP A 31 -4.03 -16.38 -3.99
N PRO A 32 -4.44 -16.70 -5.24
CA PRO A 32 -4.64 -18.08 -5.64
C PRO A 32 -3.31 -18.82 -5.79
N HIS A 33 -3.29 -20.10 -5.40
CA HIS A 33 -2.17 -21.01 -5.63
C HIS A 33 -2.51 -21.96 -6.80
N PRO A 34 -1.77 -21.95 -7.91
CA PRO A 34 -2.09 -22.80 -9.06
C PRO A 34 -1.78 -24.28 -8.75
N GLN A 35 -2.83 -25.09 -8.57
CA GLN A 35 -2.70 -26.54 -8.30
C GLN A 35 -2.70 -27.43 -9.57
N SER A 36 -3.24 -26.97 -10.71
CA SER A 36 -3.26 -27.76 -11.96
C SER A 36 -3.23 -26.86 -13.21
N GLN A 37 -2.89 -27.44 -14.38
CA GLN A 37 -2.81 -26.69 -15.63
C GLN A 37 -4.17 -26.21 -16.17
N GLU A 38 -5.25 -26.97 -16.02
CA GLU A 38 -6.59 -26.55 -16.47
C GLU A 38 -7.17 -25.40 -15.63
N LYS A 39 -6.81 -25.32 -14.34
CA LYS A 39 -7.18 -24.17 -13.49
C LYS A 39 -6.37 -22.90 -13.80
N LYS A 40 -5.36 -22.96 -14.69
CA LYS A 40 -4.47 -21.81 -14.95
C LYS A 40 -5.17 -20.60 -15.53
N GLN A 41 -6.06 -20.75 -16.51
CA GLN A 41 -6.71 -19.58 -17.15
C GLN A 41 -7.57 -18.80 -16.14
N ASN A 42 -8.37 -19.51 -15.34
CA ASN A 42 -9.16 -18.89 -14.27
C ASN A 42 -8.27 -18.26 -13.19
N VAL A 43 -7.17 -18.91 -12.80
CA VAL A 43 -6.22 -18.38 -11.82
C VAL A 43 -5.51 -17.12 -12.35
N ILE A 44 -5.15 -17.09 -13.64
CA ILE A 44 -4.52 -15.91 -14.27
C ILE A 44 -5.49 -14.72 -14.27
N ALA A 45 -6.76 -14.94 -14.64
CA ALA A 45 -7.80 -13.91 -14.60
C ALA A 45 -8.00 -13.36 -13.18
N ILE A 46 -8.05 -14.23 -12.16
CA ILE A 46 -8.15 -13.82 -10.76
C ILE A 46 -6.93 -13.01 -10.33
N VAL A 47 -5.72 -13.46 -10.64
CA VAL A 47 -4.47 -12.74 -10.29
C VAL A 47 -4.44 -11.37 -10.96
N HIS A 48 -4.87 -11.26 -12.22
CA HIS A 48 -4.96 -9.99 -12.92
C HIS A 48 -5.94 -9.02 -12.22
N THR A 49 -7.13 -9.52 -11.84
CA THR A 49 -8.11 -8.73 -11.10
C THR A 49 -7.58 -8.27 -9.74
N LEU A 50 -6.92 -9.15 -8.99
CA LEU A 50 -6.31 -8.80 -7.70
C LEU A 50 -5.21 -7.73 -7.86
N ARG A 51 -4.36 -7.84 -8.88
CA ARG A 51 -3.33 -6.82 -9.17
C ARG A 51 -3.95 -5.48 -9.52
N SER A 52 -4.98 -5.48 -10.36
CA SER A 52 -5.71 -4.26 -10.71
C SER A 52 -6.36 -3.61 -9.48
N LEU A 53 -6.95 -4.41 -8.59
CA LEU A 53 -7.53 -3.94 -7.33
C LEU A 53 -6.47 -3.32 -6.42
N VAL A 54 -5.31 -3.99 -6.25
CA VAL A 54 -4.18 -3.47 -5.47
C VAL A 54 -3.64 -2.18 -6.07
N ALA A 55 -3.47 -2.12 -7.39
CA ALA A 55 -2.96 -0.94 -8.08
C ALA A 55 -3.91 0.25 -7.91
N ARG A 56 -5.21 0.07 -8.15
CA ARG A 56 -6.22 1.13 -7.98
C ARG A 56 -6.38 1.54 -6.53
N GLY A 57 -6.51 0.57 -5.61
CA GLY A 57 -6.65 0.82 -4.18
C GLY A 57 -5.42 1.51 -3.59
N SER A 58 -4.22 1.13 -4.02
CA SER A 58 -2.97 1.80 -3.64
C SER A 58 -2.85 3.19 -4.24
N PHE A 59 -3.29 3.38 -5.48
CA PHE A 59 -3.25 4.69 -6.13
C PHE A 59 -4.19 5.68 -5.43
N PHE A 60 -5.48 5.37 -5.34
CA PHE A 60 -6.45 6.26 -4.71
C PHE A 60 -6.19 6.40 -3.21
N GLY A 61 -5.99 5.27 -2.52
CA GLY A 61 -5.74 5.27 -1.08
C GLY A 61 -4.45 6.00 -0.73
N GLY A 62 -3.34 5.65 -1.38
CA GLY A 62 -2.04 6.28 -1.15
C GLY A 62 -2.01 7.77 -1.48
N LEU A 63 -2.72 8.21 -2.54
CA LEU A 63 -2.85 9.63 -2.85
C LEU A 63 -3.63 10.38 -1.77
N LEU A 64 -4.76 9.84 -1.31
CA LEU A 64 -5.54 10.44 -0.22
C LEU A 64 -4.71 10.54 1.07
N VAL A 65 -3.96 9.48 1.41
CA VAL A 65 -3.06 9.45 2.57
C VAL A 65 -1.94 10.47 2.45
N ALA A 66 -1.31 10.59 1.28
CA ALA A 66 -0.23 11.54 1.06
C ALA A 66 -0.70 13.00 1.20
N ILE A 67 -1.84 13.34 0.58
CA ILE A 67 -2.41 14.70 0.65
C ILE A 67 -2.84 15.01 2.08
N SER A 68 -3.67 14.15 2.69
CA SER A 68 -4.17 14.39 4.03
C SER A 68 -3.08 14.34 5.10
N GLY A 69 -2.08 13.46 4.97
CA GLY A 69 -0.96 13.35 5.90
C GLY A 69 -0.05 14.57 5.86
N THR A 70 0.23 15.09 4.66
CA THR A 70 0.98 16.34 4.50
C THR A 70 0.21 17.51 5.12
N SER A 71 -1.08 17.66 4.80
CA SER A 71 -1.92 18.70 5.40
C SER A 71 -2.02 18.59 6.92
N LEU A 72 -2.21 17.38 7.45
CA LEU A 72 -2.26 17.14 8.89
C LEU A 72 -0.96 17.52 9.57
N SER A 73 0.18 17.32 8.92
CA SER A 73 1.49 17.62 9.49
C SER A 73 1.79 19.12 9.53
N LEU A 74 1.24 19.89 8.59
CA LEU A 74 1.27 21.36 8.65
C LEU A 74 0.39 21.90 9.78
N ILE A 75 -0.70 21.20 10.11
CA ILE A 75 -1.65 21.59 11.15
C ILE A 75 -1.20 21.11 12.55
N LEU A 76 -0.57 19.94 12.63
CA LEU A 76 -0.08 19.34 13.87
C LEU A 76 1.34 19.84 14.14
N GLN A 77 1.45 20.91 14.92
CA GLN A 77 2.74 21.34 15.44
C GLN A 77 3.14 20.45 16.63
N PRO A 78 4.23 19.65 16.53
CA PRO A 78 4.70 18.83 17.64
C PRO A 78 5.17 19.73 18.79
N LYS A 79 4.80 19.37 20.02
CA LYS A 79 5.16 20.12 21.24
C LYS A 79 6.43 19.62 21.93
N SER A 80 6.94 18.45 21.51
CA SER A 80 8.12 17.80 22.06
C SER A 80 8.98 17.22 20.95
N GLU A 81 10.28 17.05 21.23
CA GLU A 81 11.22 16.41 20.29
C GLU A 81 10.79 14.98 19.95
N LEU A 82 10.28 14.25 20.95
CA LEU A 82 9.76 12.89 20.76
C LEU A 82 8.56 12.88 19.79
N ALA A 83 7.63 13.84 19.92
CA ALA A 83 6.51 13.97 18.99
C ALA A 83 6.95 14.37 17.58
N SER A 84 8.01 15.17 17.46
CA SER A 84 8.62 15.51 16.17
C SER A 84 9.25 14.29 15.50
N LEU A 85 10.12 13.56 16.22
CA LEU A 85 10.75 12.32 15.74
C LEU A 85 9.69 11.29 15.32
N TRP A 86 8.65 11.13 16.13
CA TRP A 86 7.52 10.24 15.85
C TRP A 86 6.83 10.62 14.53
N LEU A 87 6.49 11.91 14.34
CA LEU A 87 5.81 12.38 13.14
C LEU A 87 6.69 12.20 11.90
N THR A 88 7.98 12.58 11.98
CA THR A 88 8.95 12.41 10.88
C THR A 88 9.12 10.95 10.52
N THR A 89 9.18 10.05 11.50
CA THR A 89 9.31 8.61 11.26
C THR A 89 8.06 8.05 10.56
N MET A 90 6.86 8.41 11.02
CA MET A 90 5.61 7.99 10.37
C MET A 90 5.52 8.48 8.92
N GLN A 91 5.86 9.75 8.68
CA GLN A 91 5.90 10.31 7.33
C GLN A 91 6.92 9.58 6.46
N GLY A 92 8.13 9.32 6.98
CA GLY A 92 9.18 8.60 6.27
C GLY A 92 8.72 7.21 5.84
N LEU A 93 8.12 6.45 6.75
CA LEU A 93 7.54 5.13 6.44
C LEU A 93 6.42 5.22 5.38
N GLY A 94 5.54 6.22 5.51
CA GLY A 94 4.49 6.48 4.53
C GLY A 94 5.03 6.81 3.14
N VAL A 95 6.08 7.62 3.05
CA VAL A 95 6.77 7.96 1.80
C VAL A 95 7.43 6.74 1.19
N ILE A 96 8.10 5.90 1.99
CA ILE A 96 8.70 4.65 1.49
C ILE A 96 7.61 3.73 0.93
N ALA A 97 6.51 3.54 1.66
CA ALA A 97 5.37 2.75 1.18
C ALA A 97 4.79 3.30 -0.12
N PHE A 98 4.68 4.63 -0.24
CA PHE A 98 4.20 5.32 -1.44
C PHE A 98 5.13 5.07 -2.63
N ILE A 99 6.44 5.20 -2.43
CA ILE A 99 7.43 4.95 -3.48
C ILE A 99 7.34 3.50 -3.97
N LEU A 100 7.28 2.54 -3.03
CA LEU A 100 7.15 1.13 -3.37
C LEU A 100 5.88 0.86 -4.17
N ALA A 101 4.74 1.42 -3.74
CA ALA A 101 3.45 1.18 -4.40
C ALA A 101 3.32 1.85 -5.77
N PHE A 102 3.83 3.07 -5.96
CA PHE A 102 3.62 3.85 -7.19
C PHE A 102 4.72 3.66 -8.23
N PHE A 103 5.95 3.37 -7.79
CA PHE A 103 7.10 3.33 -8.70
C PHE A 103 7.69 1.93 -8.83
N VAL A 104 7.70 1.13 -7.77
CA VAL A 104 8.33 -0.20 -7.80
C VAL A 104 7.32 -1.28 -8.21
N LEU A 105 6.13 -1.26 -7.61
CA LEU A 105 5.09 -2.25 -7.87
C LEU A 105 4.67 -2.30 -9.36
N PRO A 106 4.41 -1.16 -10.05
CA PRO A 106 4.04 -1.19 -11.46
C PRO A 106 5.19 -1.59 -12.38
N ARG A 107 6.45 -1.32 -11.99
CA ARG A 107 7.63 -1.80 -12.73
C ARG A 107 7.73 -3.31 -12.67
N VAL A 108 7.58 -3.90 -11.49
CA VAL A 108 7.56 -5.36 -11.32
C VAL A 108 6.38 -5.98 -12.06
N GLU A 109 5.22 -5.33 -12.04
CA GLU A 109 4.07 -5.78 -12.82
C GLU A 109 4.35 -5.81 -14.33
N ARG A 110 4.90 -4.72 -14.90
CA ARG A 110 5.25 -4.66 -16.33
C ARG A 110 6.23 -5.76 -16.74
N THR A 111 7.21 -6.08 -15.89
CA THR A 111 8.14 -7.19 -16.19
C THR A 111 7.47 -8.55 -16.31
N ILE A 112 6.28 -8.73 -15.71
CA ILE A 112 5.51 -9.98 -15.81
C ILE A 112 4.74 -10.06 -17.14
N PHE A 113 4.35 -8.92 -17.73
CA PHE A 113 3.54 -8.86 -18.95
C PHE A 113 4.34 -8.83 -20.25
N VAL A 114 5.59 -8.33 -20.23
CA VAL A 114 6.39 -8.14 -21.46
C VAL A 114 6.94 -9.44 -22.03
N GLN A 115 7.07 -10.50 -21.22
CA GLN A 115 7.40 -11.83 -21.75
C GLN A 115 6.10 -12.51 -22.21
N GLU A 116 5.93 -12.72 -23.53
CA GLU A 116 4.74 -13.38 -24.09
C GLU A 116 4.61 -14.86 -23.68
N SER A 117 5.67 -15.48 -23.16
CA SER A 117 5.64 -16.83 -22.56
C SER A 117 6.92 -17.08 -21.74
N PRO A 118 7.06 -16.45 -20.55
CA PRO A 118 8.22 -16.70 -19.71
C PRO A 118 8.23 -18.15 -19.25
N PRO A 119 9.41 -18.79 -19.15
CA PRO A 119 9.50 -20.11 -18.52
C PRO A 119 8.90 -20.04 -17.11
N ARG A 120 8.23 -21.11 -16.67
CA ARG A 120 7.40 -21.14 -15.45
C ARG A 120 8.14 -20.61 -14.21
N ASN A 121 9.42 -20.91 -14.10
CA ASN A 121 10.30 -20.45 -13.03
C ASN A 121 10.51 -18.92 -12.98
N GLU A 122 10.45 -18.22 -14.11
CA GLU A 122 10.55 -16.76 -14.19
C GLU A 122 9.24 -16.10 -13.80
N PHE A 123 8.11 -16.63 -14.30
CA PHE A 123 6.78 -16.17 -13.91
C PHE A 123 6.55 -16.31 -12.40
N ASP A 124 6.83 -17.48 -11.83
CA ASP A 124 6.66 -17.75 -10.40
C ASP A 124 7.58 -16.84 -9.56
N ARG A 125 8.82 -16.60 -10.00
CA ARG A 125 9.74 -15.66 -9.35
C ARG A 125 9.22 -14.23 -9.36
N ALA A 126 8.74 -13.74 -10.51
CA ALA A 126 8.22 -12.39 -10.63
C ALA A 126 6.91 -12.21 -9.85
N GLN A 127 6.05 -13.23 -9.83
CA GLN A 127 4.84 -13.25 -9.00
C GLN A 127 5.17 -13.23 -7.50
N ASN A 128 6.17 -14.02 -7.06
CA ASN A 128 6.65 -14.00 -5.68
C ASN A 128 7.27 -12.66 -5.30
N LYS A 129 8.04 -12.03 -6.20
CA LYS A 129 8.57 -10.67 -6.00
C LYS A 129 7.44 -9.64 -5.82
N TYR A 130 6.43 -9.67 -6.68
CA TYR A 130 5.26 -8.79 -6.57
C TYR A 130 4.56 -9.00 -5.22
N ARG A 131 4.25 -10.24 -4.86
CA ARG A 131 3.59 -10.57 -3.58
C ARG A 131 4.42 -10.11 -2.37
N ASN A 132 5.74 -10.27 -2.42
CA ASN A 132 6.63 -9.80 -1.36
C ASN A 132 6.64 -8.28 -1.26
N LEU A 133 6.60 -7.54 -2.36
CA LEU A 133 6.46 -6.08 -2.32
C LEU A 133 5.14 -5.65 -1.69
N VAL A 134 4.02 -6.29 -2.05
CA VAL A 134 2.72 -6.02 -1.40
C VAL A 134 2.79 -6.30 0.09
N ARG A 135 3.45 -7.40 0.52
CA ARG A 135 3.66 -7.69 1.95
C ARG A 135 4.47 -6.59 2.65
N ILE A 136 5.56 -6.13 2.04
CA ILE A 136 6.39 -5.05 2.60
C ILE A 136 5.55 -3.78 2.75
N ILE A 137 4.77 -3.40 1.73
CA ILE A 137 3.86 -2.25 1.79
C ILE A 137 2.87 -2.41 2.95
N VAL A 138 2.23 -3.57 3.08
CA VAL A 138 1.31 -3.86 4.18
C VAL A 138 1.99 -3.73 5.55
N LEU A 139 3.20 -4.27 5.71
CA LEU A 139 3.95 -4.16 6.97
C LEU A 139 4.29 -2.70 7.31
N LEU A 140 4.68 -1.90 6.32
CA LEU A 140 4.92 -0.47 6.51
C LEU A 140 3.64 0.26 6.95
N LEU A 141 2.51 -0.02 6.29
CA LEU A 141 1.22 0.58 6.64
C LEU A 141 0.74 0.15 8.04
N LEU A 142 0.93 -1.11 8.41
CA LEU A 142 0.62 -1.61 9.75
C LEU A 142 1.52 -0.98 10.81
N LEU A 143 2.81 -0.78 10.52
CA LEU A 143 3.73 -0.08 11.41
C LEU A 143 3.30 1.39 11.59
N CYS A 144 2.88 2.06 10.52
CA CYS A 144 2.26 3.38 10.61
C CYS A 144 0.99 3.35 11.48
N LEU A 145 0.08 2.39 11.30
CA LEU A 145 -1.11 2.30 12.16
C LEU A 145 -0.75 2.05 13.64
N LEU A 146 0.24 1.21 13.90
CA LEU A 146 0.74 0.94 15.24
C LEU A 146 1.29 2.23 15.88
N MET A 147 2.16 2.96 15.17
CA MET A 147 2.69 4.23 15.62
C MET A 147 1.60 5.28 15.84
N ALA A 148 0.55 5.29 14.99
CA ALA A 148 -0.61 6.18 15.14
C ALA A 148 -1.35 5.92 16.46
N ALA A 149 -1.49 4.64 16.85
CA ALA A 149 -2.14 4.23 18.08
C ALA A 149 -1.34 4.63 19.34
N PHE A 150 -0.01 4.62 19.25
CA PHE A 150 0.90 4.99 20.34
C PHE A 150 1.46 6.40 20.19
N LYS A 151 0.59 7.36 19.86
CA LYS A 151 0.98 8.77 19.73
C LYS A 151 1.56 9.28 21.07
N PRO A 152 2.80 9.82 21.10
CA PRO A 152 3.35 10.45 22.30
C PRO A 152 2.54 11.71 22.66
N GLN A 153 2.30 11.90 23.96
CA GLN A 153 1.56 13.04 24.50
C GLN A 153 2.38 14.33 24.44
#